data_AF-X1DP89-F1
#
_entry.id   AF-X1DP89-F1
#
_cell.length_a   1.000
_cell.length_b   1.000
_cell.length_c   1.000
_cell.angle_alpha   90.00
_cell.angle_beta   90.00
_cell.angle_gamma   90.00
#
_symmetry.space_group_name_H-M   'P 1'
#
loop_
_entity.id
_entity.type
_entity.pdbx_description
1 polymer ?
#
loop_
_entity_poly.entity_id
_entity_poly.type
_entity_poly.pdbx_seq_one_letter_code
_entity_poly.pdbx_strand_id
1 'polypeptide(L)'
;VDSGSKNILSQELVEPPPHEPGVLPKWLAGLHVELIIASGMGQRAQQLFAQNNIKVVIGASDKSPEELVSAYLENTLETGDNICDH
;
A
#
# COMPACT_ATOMS: atom_id res chain seq x y z
N VAL A 1 -3.39 15.71 -0.87
CA VAL A 1 -4.61 15.44 -1.67
C VAL A 1 -5.54 16.64 -1.56
N ASP A 2 -6.00 17.18 -2.69
CA ASP A 2 -6.96 18.27 -2.70
C ASP A 2 -8.37 17.68 -2.46
N SER A 3 -9.05 18.11 -1.40
CA SER A 3 -10.22 17.41 -0.82
C SER A 3 -11.49 17.40 -1.70
N GLY A 4 -11.41 17.78 -2.98
CA GLY A 4 -12.51 17.72 -3.94
C GLY A 4 -12.24 16.89 -5.19
N SER A 5 -10.99 16.46 -5.43
CA SER A 5 -10.58 15.80 -6.67
C SER A 5 -9.99 14.42 -6.36
N LYS A 6 -10.76 13.34 -6.57
CA LYS A 6 -10.29 11.94 -6.48
C LYS A 6 -9.39 11.59 -7.67
N ASN A 7 -8.37 12.41 -7.92
CA ASN A 7 -7.51 12.31 -9.09
C ASN A 7 -6.08 11.97 -8.66
N ILE A 8 -5.46 11.05 -9.39
CA ILE A 8 -4.04 10.73 -9.27
C ILE A 8 -3.26 11.95 -9.79
N LEU A 9 -2.48 12.59 -8.93
CA LEU A 9 -1.74 13.81 -9.29
C LEU A 9 -0.40 13.50 -9.95
N SER A 10 0.20 12.36 -9.61
CA SER A 10 1.51 11.92 -10.11
C SER A 10 1.67 10.43 -9.87
N GLN A 11 2.47 9.78 -10.72
CA GLN A 11 2.87 8.40 -10.57
C GLN A 11 4.39 8.31 -10.70
N GLU A 12 5.02 7.63 -9.74
CA GLU A 12 6.45 7.37 -9.76
C GLU A 12 6.68 5.87 -9.54
N LEU A 13 7.56 5.29 -10.36
CA LEU A 13 8.01 3.92 -10.22
C LEU A 13 9.41 3.96 -9.61
N VAL A 14 9.53 3.48 -8.38
CA VAL A 14 10.79 3.47 -7.62
C VAL A 14 11.32 2.05 -7.47
N GLU A 15 12.63 1.87 -7.59
CA GLU A 15 13.27 0.59 -7.32
C GLU A 15 13.35 0.37 -5.81
N PRO A 16 12.79 -0.74 -5.28
CA PRO A 16 12.85 -1.01 -3.85
C PRO A 16 14.28 -1.41 -3.43
N PRO A 17 14.68 -1.07 -2.19
CA PRO A 17 15.93 -1.57 -1.63
C PRO A 17 15.85 -3.10 -1.43
N PRO A 18 16.98 -3.77 -1.17
CA PRO A 18 17.02 -5.20 -0.87
C PRO A 18 16.01 -5.60 0.21
N HIS A 19 15.36 -6.75 0.00
CA HIS A 19 14.33 -7.25 0.91
C HIS A 19 14.98 -7.75 2.21
N GLU A 20 15.00 -6.87 3.21
CA GLU A 20 15.39 -7.19 4.58
C GLU A 20 14.29 -6.78 5.58
N PRO A 21 14.08 -7.55 6.66
CA PRO A 21 13.10 -7.21 7.69
C PRO A 21 13.31 -5.80 8.25
N GLY A 22 12.31 -4.93 8.10
CA GLY A 22 12.33 -3.58 8.65
C GLY A 22 13.00 -2.51 7.76
N VAL A 23 13.59 -2.87 6.62
CA VAL A 23 14.14 -1.90 5.65
C VAL A 23 13.01 -1.19 4.89
N LEU A 24 12.05 -1.94 4.35
CA LEU A 24 10.94 -1.38 3.58
C LEU A 24 10.05 -0.40 4.39
N PRO A 25 9.67 -0.69 5.66
CA PRO A 25 8.93 0.27 6.49
C PRO A 25 9.64 1.61 6.66
N LYS A 26 10.95 1.59 6.94
CA LYS A 26 11.74 2.82 7.11
C LYS A 26 11.90 3.57 5.80
N TRP A 27 12.14 2.85 4.72
CA TRP A 27 12.31 3.43 3.39
C TRP A 27 11.02 4.13 2.91
N LEU A 28 9.87 3.45 2.99
CA LEU A 28 8.58 4.02 2.60
C LEU A 28 8.18 5.18 3.52
N ALA A 29 8.47 5.12 4.82
CA ALA A 29 8.27 6.24 5.72
C ALA A 29 9.12 7.46 5.32
N GLY A 30 10.37 7.25 4.88
CA GLY A 30 11.23 8.31 4.35
C GLY A 30 10.70 8.95 3.06
N LEU A 31 9.94 8.19 2.27
CA LEU A 31 9.20 8.69 1.11
C LEU A 31 7.85 9.34 1.46
N HIS A 32 7.54 9.47 2.75
CA HIS A 32 6.26 10.02 3.25
C HIS A 32 5.03 9.22 2.76
N VAL A 33 5.18 7.91 2.56
CA VAL A 33 4.06 7.03 2.21
C VAL A 33 3.16 6.84 3.43
N GLU A 34 1.86 7.06 3.26
CA GLU A 34 0.85 6.91 4.33
C GLU A 34 -0.02 5.66 4.16
N LEU A 35 -0.04 5.06 2.97
CA LEU A 35 -0.89 3.94 2.58
C LEU A 35 -0.16 2.99 1.64
N ILE A 36 -0.28 1.68 1.91
CA ILE A 36 0.15 0.59 1.04
C ILE A 36 -1.07 -0.22 0.63
N ILE A 37 -1.20 -0.52 -0.66
CA ILE A 37 -2.19 -1.45 -1.19
C ILE A 37 -1.43 -2.65 -1.75
N ALA A 38 -1.75 -3.84 -1.27
CA ALA A 38 -1.11 -5.08 -1.68
C ALA A 38 -2.14 -6.23 -1.76
N SER A 39 -1.82 -7.27 -2.52
CA SER A 39 -2.63 -8.50 -2.56
C SER A 39 -2.49 -9.31 -1.26
N GLY A 40 -1.29 -9.38 -0.68
CA GLY A 40 -1.06 -10.00 0.62
C GLY A 40 0.13 -9.44 1.36
N MET A 41 0.16 -9.64 2.67
CA MET A 41 1.27 -9.23 3.53
C MET A 41 1.31 -10.06 4.81
N GLY A 42 2.50 -10.50 5.24
CA GLY A 42 2.65 -11.20 6.51
C GLY A 42 2.36 -10.31 7.73
N GLN A 43 1.77 -10.88 8.79
CA GLN A 43 1.38 -10.19 10.03
C GLN A 43 2.50 -9.30 10.61
N ARG A 44 3.74 -9.81 10.65
CA ARG A 44 4.90 -9.05 11.15
C ARG A 44 5.19 -7.80 10.31
N ALA A 45 5.06 -7.86 8.99
CA ALA A 45 5.28 -6.72 8.12
C ALA A 45 4.17 -5.67 8.31
N GLN A 46 2.91 -6.11 8.39
CA GLN A 46 1.77 -5.22 8.68
C GLN A 46 2.00 -4.45 10.00
N GLN A 47 2.44 -5.13 11.05
CA GLN A 47 2.76 -4.50 12.34
C GLN A 47 3.91 -3.48 12.24
N LEU A 48 4.93 -3.74 11.43
CA LEU A 48 6.05 -2.81 11.25
C LEU A 48 5.62 -1.56 10.47
N PHE A 49 4.76 -1.69 9.47
CA PHE A 49 4.20 -0.54 8.75
C PHE A 49 3.29 0.29 9.66
N ALA A 50 2.43 -0.35 10.46
CA ALA A 50 1.56 0.33 11.42
C ALA A 50 2.36 1.15 12.45
N GLN A 51 3.49 0.63 12.93
CA GLN A 51 4.41 1.38 13.83
C GLN A 51 5.02 2.63 13.18
N ASN A 52 5.07 2.69 11.85
CA ASN A 52 5.56 3.84 11.10
C ASN A 52 4.41 4.75 10.61
N ASN A 53 3.19 4.60 11.15
CA ASN A 53 1.98 5.32 10.73
C ASN A 53 1.58 5.06 9.26
N ILE A 54 1.98 3.91 8.71
CA ILE A 54 1.64 3.49 7.35
C ILE A 54 0.46 2.54 7.42
N LYS A 55 -0.66 2.91 6.79
CA LYS A 55 -1.83 2.03 6.66
C LYS A 55 -1.54 0.96 5.62
N VAL A 56 -2.01 -0.26 5.88
CA VAL A 56 -1.89 -1.36 4.93
C VAL A 56 -3.28 -1.86 4.58
N VAL A 57 -3.57 -1.93 3.28
CA VAL A 57 -4.74 -2.57 2.71
C VAL A 57 -4.26 -3.82 2.00
N ILE A 58 -4.69 -4.98 2.48
CA ILE A 58 -4.37 -6.29 1.91
C ILE A 58 -5.59 -6.88 1.21
N GLY A 59 -5.38 -7.88 0.36
CA GLY A 59 -6.46 -8.52 -0.40
C GLY A 59 -6.82 -7.78 -1.69
N ALA A 60 -6.02 -6.80 -2.13
CA ALA A 60 -6.29 -6.11 -3.39
C ALA A 60 -6.29 -7.10 -4.56
N SER A 61 -7.28 -6.95 -5.45
CA SER A 61 -7.37 -7.73 -6.69
C SER A 61 -6.20 -7.46 -7.63
N ASP A 62 -5.90 -8.40 -8.53
CA ASP A 62 -4.88 -8.25 -9.58
C ASP A 62 -5.37 -7.24 -10.66
N LYS A 63 -5.25 -5.95 -10.34
CA LYS A 63 -5.63 -4.81 -11.19
C LYS A 63 -4.45 -3.85 -11.31
N SER A 64 -4.52 -2.93 -12.26
CA SER A 64 -3.46 -1.93 -12.46
C SER A 64 -3.35 -0.99 -11.23
N PRO A 65 -2.16 -0.43 -10.93
CA PRO A 65 -1.99 0.50 -9.80
C PRO A 65 -2.99 1.68 -9.83
N GLU A 66 -3.27 2.21 -11.02
CA GLU A 66 -4.23 3.30 -11.24
C GLU A 66 -5.66 2.88 -10.87
N GLU A 67 -6.07 1.67 -11.22
CA GLU A 67 -7.40 1.13 -10.90
C GLU A 67 -7.55 0.88 -9.41
N LEU A 68 -6.50 0.36 -8.76
CA LEU A 68 -6.50 0.12 -7.31
C LEU A 68 -6.58 1.43 -6.53
N VAL A 69 -5.81 2.44 -6.92
CA VAL A 69 -5.85 3.77 -6.30
C VAL A 69 -7.20 4.44 -6.54
N SER A 70 -7.75 4.36 -7.76
CA SER A 70 -9.06 4.91 -8.08
C SER A 70 -10.16 4.26 -7.23
N ALA A 71 -10.19 2.93 -7.17
CA ALA A 71 -11.17 2.20 -6.36
C ALA A 71 -11.03 2.52 -4.85
N TYR A 72 -9.81 2.71 -4.36
CA TYR A 72 -9.58 3.14 -2.98
C TYR A 72 -10.14 4.55 -2.72
N LEU A 73 -9.86 5.51 -3.61
CA LEU A 73 -10.41 6.88 -3.51
C LEU A 73 -11.94 6.89 -3.62
N GLU A 74 -12.51 5.96 -4.39
CA GLU A 74 -13.95 5.76 -4.53
C GLU A 74 -14.61 5.00 -3.37
N ASN A 75 -13.84 4.44 -2.45
CA ASN A 75 -14.32 3.50 -1.41
C ASN A 75 -15.01 2.26 -1.99
N THR A 76 -14.60 1.84 -3.19
CA THR A 76 -15.10 0.65 -3.92
C THR A 76 -14.04 -0.44 -4.05
N LEU A 77 -12.86 -0.26 -3.45
CA LEU A 77 -11.79 -1.24 -3.49
C LEU A 77 -12.22 -2.55 -2.82
N GLU A 78 -12.27 -3.61 -3.62
CA GLU A 78 -12.56 -4.96 -3.17
C GLU A 78 -11.29 -5.57 -2.56
N THR A 79 -11.37 -5.94 -1.28
CA THR A 79 -10.32 -6.64 -0.55
C THR A 79 -10.76 -8.08 -0.28
N GLY A 80 -10.00 -9.06 -0.78
CA GLY A 80 -10.18 -10.47 -0.49
C GLY A 80 -9.37 -10.97 0.71
N ASP A 81 -9.27 -12.28 0.84
CA ASP A 81 -8.46 -12.93 1.87
C ASP A 81 -6.96 -12.60 1.73
N ASN A 82 -6.27 -12.54 2.87
CA ASN A 82 -4.82 -12.39 2.89
C ASN A 82 -4.14 -13.65 2.36
N ILE A 83 -3.61 -13.58 1.13
CA ILE A 83 -2.90 -14.69 0.48
C ILE A 83 -1.59 -15.11 1.18
N CYS A 84 -1.16 -14.43 2.24
CA CYS A 84 0.06 -14.75 3.00
C CYS A 84 -0.17 -15.57 4.29
N ASP A 85 -1.38 -16.09 4.54
CA ASP A 85 -1.70 -16.91 5.73
C ASP A 85 -1.56 -18.44 5.49
N HIS A 86 -0.73 -18.88 4.53
CA HIS A 86 -0.47 -20.30 4.25
C HIS A 86 0.97 -20.71 4.53
#